data_AF-A0A9D6LGJ8-F1
#
_entry.id   AF-A0A9D6LGJ8-F1
#
_cell.length_a   1.000
_cell.length_b   1.000
_cell.length_c   1.000
_cell.angle_alpha   90.00
_cell.angle_beta   90.00
_cell.angle_gamma   90.00
#
_symmetry.space_group_name_H-M   'P 1'
#
loop_
_entity.id
_entity.type
_entity.pdbx_description
1 polymer ?
#
loop_
_entity_poly.entity_id
_entity_poly.type
_entity_poly.pdbx_seq_one_letter_code
_entity_poly.pdbx_strand_id
1 'polypeptide(L)' 'MANGSPLTGIIEESQVIIDFGKYEGKPVSEIAELDPDFYKRLVDQKDNFAIRRHRDKTFRLYVNPLFSVDN' A
#
# COMPACT_ATOMS: atom_id res chain seq x y z
N MET A 1 -22.12 6.80 0.58
CA MET A 1 -21.03 6.56 -0.39
C MET A 1 -19.83 6.06 0.38
N ALA A 2 -19.35 4.84 0.11
CA ALA A 2 -18.13 4.36 0.73
C ALA A 2 -16.96 5.06 0.02
N ASN A 3 -16.56 6.22 0.53
CA ASN A 3 -15.39 6.96 0.09
C ASN A 3 -14.14 6.27 0.67
N GLY A 4 -13.91 5.04 0.25
CA GLY A 4 -12.70 4.30 0.59
C GLY A 4 -11.57 4.69 -0.35
N SER A 5 -10.34 4.70 0.16
CA SER A 5 -9.15 4.86 -0.65
C SER A 5 -9.05 3.73 -1.68
N PRO A 6 -8.66 4.01 -2.95
CA PRO A 6 -8.65 3.00 -4.01
C PRO A 6 -7.60 1.89 -3.76
N LEU A 7 -6.56 2.17 -2.97
CA LEU A 7 -5.54 1.19 -2.58
C LEU A 7 -5.87 0.51 -1.24
N THR A 8 -6.20 1.30 -0.21
CA THR A 8 -6.27 0.83 1.18
C THR A 8 -7.71 0.59 1.66
N GLY A 9 -8.70 0.91 0.82
CA GLY A 9 -10.12 0.73 1.12
C GLY A 9 -10.57 1.60 2.28
N ILE A 10 -10.91 0.97 3.41
CA ILE A 10 -11.40 1.63 4.62
C ILE A 10 -10.29 2.20 5.51
N ILE A 11 -9.02 1.90 5.23
CA ILE A 11 -7.88 2.35 6.03
C ILE A 11 -7.35 3.68 5.46
N GLU A 12 -7.00 4.62 6.33
CA GLU A 12 -6.42 5.90 5.91
C GLU A 12 -4.99 5.71 5.36
N GLU A 13 -4.71 6.27 4.19
CA GLU A 13 -3.42 6.10 3.47
C GLU A 13 -2.22 6.69 4.21
N SER A 14 -2.46 7.68 5.07
CA SER A 14 -1.45 8.26 5.96
C SER A 14 -0.96 7.24 7.01
N GLN A 15 -1.78 6.25 7.35
CA GLN A 15 -1.49 5.23 8.36
C GLN A 15 -0.86 3.96 7.76
N VAL A 16 -0.91 3.83 6.43
CA VAL A 16 -0.36 2.69 5.70
C VAL A 16 1.03 3.05 5.19
N ILE A 17 2.04 2.36 5.72
CA ILE A 17 3.45 2.55 5.41
C ILE A 17 3.88 1.49 4.40
N ILE A 18 4.58 1.88 3.35
CA ILE A 18 5.18 0.94 2.41
C ILE A 18 6.37 0.25 3.10
N ASP A 19 6.41 -1.08 3.07
CA ASP A 19 7.45 -1.90 3.71
C ASP A 19 8.34 -2.59 2.65
N PHE A 20 8.41 -2.04 1.44
CA PHE A 20 9.19 -2.60 0.31
C PHE A 20 9.63 -1.55 -0.71
N GLY A 21 10.65 -1.89 -1.51
CA GLY A 21 11.06 -1.11 -2.68
C GLY A 21 11.69 0.25 -2.31
N LYS A 22 11.65 1.20 -3.27
CA LYS A 22 12.32 2.52 -3.13
C LYS A 22 11.66 3.48 -2.12
N TYR A 23 10.44 3.16 -1.68
CA TYR A 23 9.62 3.98 -0.80
C TYR A 23 9.37 3.33 0.56
N GLU A 24 10.18 2.33 0.92
CA GLU A 24 10.13 1.69 2.22
C GLU A 24 10.20 2.73 3.35
N GLY A 25 9.31 2.62 4.33
CA GLY A 25 9.18 3.51 5.47
C GLY A 25 8.33 4.77 5.23
N LYS A 26 7.85 5.01 4.01
CA LYS A 26 6.97 6.17 3.69
C LYS A 26 5.49 5.80 3.70
N PRO A 27 4.61 6.70 4.14
CA PRO A 27 3.17 6.48 4.05
C PRO A 27 2.68 6.56 2.62
N VAL A 28 1.65 5.78 2.27
CA VAL A 28 1.04 5.73 0.94
C VAL A 28 0.58 7.12 0.49
N SER A 29 0.04 7.93 1.42
CA SER A 29 -0.40 9.30 1.11
C SER A 29 0.73 10.18 0.57
N GLU A 30 1.95 10.07 1.12
CA GLU A 30 3.10 10.83 0.59
C GLU A 30 3.48 10.34 -0.81
N ILE A 31 3.31 9.05 -1.10
CA ILE A 31 3.67 8.49 -2.41
C ILE A 31 2.72 9.00 -3.49
N ALA A 32 1.44 9.19 -3.17
CA ALA A 32 0.49 9.80 -4.09
C ALA A 32 0.91 11.22 -4.51
N GLU A 33 1.52 11.99 -3.61
CA GLU A 33 2.02 13.34 -3.87
C GLU A 33 3.40 13.36 -4.52
N LEU A 34 4.30 12.45 -4.12
CA LEU A 34 5.68 12.39 -4.59
C LEU A 34 5.83 11.70 -5.96
N ASP A 35 5.09 10.62 -6.21
CA ASP A 35 5.18 9.80 -7.42
C ASP A 35 3.80 9.21 -7.75
N PRO A 36 2.93 9.99 -8.40
CA PRO A 36 1.57 9.57 -8.74
C PRO A 36 1.52 8.39 -9.71
N ASP A 37 2.54 8.21 -10.56
CA ASP A 37 2.68 7.05 -11.44
C ASP A 37 2.90 5.77 -10.64
N PHE A 38 3.77 5.81 -9.64
CA PHE A 38 3.97 4.68 -8.74
C PHE A 38 2.71 4.39 -7.92
N TYR A 39 2.05 5.42 -7.39
CA TYR A 39 0.78 5.26 -6.68
C TYR A 39 -0.29 4.59 -7.55
N LYS A 40 -0.42 5.02 -8.81
CA LYS A 40 -1.35 4.42 -9.76
C LYS A 40 -1.04 2.94 -9.99
N ARG A 41 0.23 2.55 -10.05
CA ARG A 41 0.63 1.13 -10.12
C ARG A 41 0.25 0.36 -8.87
N LEU A 42 0.40 0.94 -7.68
CA LEU A 42 -0.03 0.30 -6.45
C LEU A 42 -1.53 -0.01 -6.48
N VAL A 43 -2.34 0.96 -6.94
CA VAL A 43 -3.80 0.82 -7.08
C VAL A 43 -4.16 -0.24 -8.11
N ASP A 44 -3.52 -0.24 -9.27
CA ASP A 44 -3.75 -1.21 -10.36
C ASP A 44 -3.39 -2.64 -9.93
N GLN A 45 -2.30 -2.77 -9.18
CA GLN A 45 -1.78 -4.04 -8.67
C GLN A 45 -2.19 -4.31 -7.21
N LYS A 46 -3.26 -3.71 -6.69
CA LYS A 46 -3.64 -3.83 -5.27
C LYS A 46 -3.77 -5.28 -4.77
N ASP A 47 -4.16 -6.20 -5.65
CA ASP A 47 -4.28 -7.63 -5.36
C ASP A 47 -2.91 -8.32 -5.11
N ASN A 48 -1.83 -7.73 -5.60
CA ASN A 48 -0.44 -8.16 -5.35
C ASN A 48 0.10 -7.69 -4.00
N PHE A 49 -0.62 -6.81 -3.30
CA PHE A 49 -0.17 -6.26 -2.02
C PHE A 49 -1.11 -6.70 -0.91
N ALA A 50 -0.59 -6.71 0.30
CA ALA A 50 -1.39 -6.98 1.48
C ALA A 50 -1.05 -5.98 2.58
N ILE A 51 -2.07 -5.59 3.33
CA ILE A 51 -1.95 -4.64 4.44
C ILE A 51 -2.02 -5.43 5.74
N ARG A 52 -0.99 -5.29 6.58
CA ARG A 52 -0.93 -5.88 7.92
C ARG A 52 -0.93 -4.79 8.96
N ARG A 53 -1.76 -4.98 9.98
CA ARG A 53 -1.72 -4.17 11.17
C ARG A 53 -0.60 -4.65 12.10
N HIS A 54 0.28 -3.75 12.49
CA HIS A 54 1.33 -4.01 13.46
C HIS A 54 0.88 -3.69 14.88
N ARG A 55 1.58 -4.26 15.88
CA ARG A 55 1.29 -4.06 17.31
C ARG A 55 1.42 -2.59 17.74
N ASP A 56 2.19 -1.82 16.98
CA ASP A 56 2.40 -0.37 17.14
C ASP A 56 1.25 0.48 16.59
N LYS A 57 0.11 -0.14 16.23
CA LYS A 57 -1.04 0.50 15.57
C LYS A 57 -0.77 1.08 14.18
N THR A 58 0.41 0.85 13.62
CA THR A 58 0.76 1.17 12.23
C THR A 58 0.26 0.09 11.28
N PHE A 59 -0.04 0.47 10.04
CA PHE A 59 -0.35 -0.48 8.97
C PHE A 59 0.85 -0.53 8.02
N ARG A 60 1.23 -1.73 7.61
CA ARG A 60 2.33 -1.94 6.67
C ARG A 60 1.80 -2.62 5.42
N LEU A 61 2.08 -2.01 4.26
CA LEU A 61 1.82 -2.57 2.94
C LEU A 61 3.05 -3.38 2.54
N TYR A 62 2.86 -4.68 2.32
CA TYR A 62 3.90 -5.59 1.88
C TYR A 62 3.47 -6.28 0.58
N VAL A 63 4.46 -6.73 -0.19
CA VAL A 63 4.21 -7.54 -1.39
C VAL A 63 3.66 -8.89 -0.94
N ASN A 64 2.54 -9.30 -1.52
CA ASN A 64 1.92 -10.58 -1.25
C ASN A 64 2.77 -11.69 -1.90
N PRO A 65 3.44 -12.56 -1.12
CA PRO A 65 4.27 -13.62 -1.69
C PRO A 65 3.44 -14.65 -2.48
N LEU A 66 2.12 -14.75 -2.23
CA LEU A 66 1.22 -15.64 -2.96
C LEU A 66 0.93 -15.16 -4.38
N PHE A 67 1.24 -13.90 -4.71
CA PHE A 67 1.12 -13.34 -6.04
C PHE A 67 2.47 -13.25 -6.76
N SER A 68 3.56 -13.66 -6.09
CA SER A 68 4.82 -13.94 -6.78
C SER A 68 4.57 -15.18 -7.63
N VAL A 69 4.32 -14.93 -8.91
CA VAL A 69 3.98 -15.94 -9.92
C VAL A 69 4.89 -17.16 -9.77
N ASP A 70 4.25 -18.31 -9.58
CA ASP A 70 4.83 -19.64 -9.80
C ASP A 70 5.53 -19.60 -11.16
N ASN A 71 6.85 -19.78 -11.17
CA ASN A 71 7.69 -19.74 -12.38
C ASN A 71 7.58 -21.04 -13.15
#